data_AF-A0A067PX54-F1
#
_entry.id   AF-A0A067PX54-F1
#
_cell.length_a   1.000
_cell.length_b   1.000
_cell.length_c   1.000
_cell.angle_alpha   90.00
_cell.angle_beta   90.00
_cell.angle_gamma   90.00
#
_symmetry.space_group_name_H-M   'P 1'
#
loop_
_entity.id
_entity.type
_entity.pdbx_description
1 polymer ?
#
loop_
_entity_poly.entity_id
_entity_poly.type
_entity_poly.pdbx_seq_one_letter_code
_entity_poly.pdbx_strand_id
1 'polypeptide(L)' 'MHDFGQSFRDPRIACQNIPLLLFKDDVSSAFLNLPVHPLRQLRQIVCVDGHFYTVGRLVFGNRASPRLWCAV' A
#
# COMPACT_ATOMS: atom_id res chain seq x y z
N MET A 1 4.33 9.84 4.60
CA MET A 1 2.89 9.50 4.59
C MET A 1 2.28 10.23 5.76
N HIS A 2 1.55 11.31 5.51
CA HIS A 2 0.75 11.96 6.56
C HIS A 2 -0.35 11.00 6.99
N ASP A 3 -0.78 11.09 8.25
CA ASP A 3 -1.97 10.38 8.68
C ASP A 3 -3.16 10.92 7.88
N PHE A 4 -3.83 10.03 7.13
CA PHE A 4 -5.00 10.37 6.32
C PHE A 4 -6.06 11.09 7.16
N GLY A 5 -6.20 10.73 8.45
CA GLY A 5 -7.12 11.39 9.37
C GLY A 5 -6.78 12.88 9.61
N GLN A 6 -5.49 13.21 9.75
CA GLN A 6 -5.04 14.61 9.92
C GLN A 6 -5.28 15.42 8.66
N SER A 7 -4.95 14.86 7.49
CA SER A 7 -5.18 15.51 6.20
C SER A 7 -6.66 15.84 5.94
N PHE A 8 -7.59 15.17 6.62
CA PHE A 8 -9.02 15.45 6.56
C PHE A 8 -9.49 16.47 7.61
N ARG A 9 -8.94 16.34 8.82
CA ARG A 9 -9.34 17.14 9.97
C ARG A 9 -8.93 18.59 9.81
N ASP A 10 -7.71 18.85 9.36
CA ASP A 10 -7.17 20.21 9.30
C ASP A 10 -7.96 21.11 8.32
N PRO A 11 -8.27 20.67 7.08
CA PRO A 11 -9.13 21.43 6.17
C PRO A 11 -10.56 21.60 6.71
N ARG A 12 -11.10 20.60 7.40
CA ARG A 12 -12.44 20.68 7.99
C ARG A 12 -12.53 21.76 9.07
N ILE A 13 -11.49 21.90 9.89
CA ILE A 13 -11.40 22.94 10.92
C ILE A 13 -11.18 24.33 10.29
N ALA A 14 -10.35 24.42 9.25
CA ALA A 14 -10.04 25.68 8.59
C ALA A 14 -11.22 26.22 7.73
N CYS A 15 -12.02 25.33 7.14
CA CYS A 15 -13.07 25.67 6.18
C CYS A 15 -14.46 25.22 6.67
N GLN A 16 -14.84 25.59 7.90
CA GLN A 16 -16.05 25.07 8.59
C GLN A 16 -17.36 25.25 7.79
N ASN A 17 -17.45 26.31 7.00
CA ASN A 17 -18.65 26.70 6.25
C ASN A 17 -18.53 26.48 4.73
N ILE A 18 -17.46 25.85 4.27
CA ILE A 18 -17.25 25.54 2.85
C ILE A 18 -17.46 24.04 2.65
N PRO A 19 -18.29 23.61 1.68
CA PRO A 19 -18.42 22.20 1.36
C PRO A 19 -17.07 21.65 0.88
N LEU A 20 -16.59 20.61 1.56
CA LEU A 20 -15.37 19.90 1.18
C LEU A 20 -15.75 18.68 0.34
N LEU A 21 -15.05 18.50 -0.78
CA LEU A 21 -15.19 17.33 -1.64
C LEU A 21 -13.92 16.48 -1.53
N LEU A 22 -14.08 15.20 -1.21
CA LEU A 22 -13.00 14.22 -1.20
C LEU A 22 -13.05 13.38 -2.46
N PHE A 23 -11.92 13.30 -3.13
CA PHE A 23 -11.66 12.30 -4.16
C PHE A 23 -10.75 11.22 -3.60
N LYS A 24 -11.20 9.97 -3.72
CA LYS A 24 -10.38 8.79 -3.47
C LYS A 24 -10.31 8.01 -4.77
N ASP A 25 -9.11 7.60 -5.13
CA ASP A 25 -8.88 6.58 -6.15
C ASP A 25 -8.23 5.37 -5.48
N ASP A 26 -8.52 4.17 -5.99
CA ASP A 26 -7.97 2.92 -5.48
C ASP A 26 -7.29 2.14 -6.61
N VAL A 27 -6.01 1.83 -6.41
CA VAL A 27 -5.22 1.10 -7.40
C VAL A 27 -5.38 -0.39 -7.15
N SER A 28 -6.19 -1.03 -7.97
CA SER A 28 -6.36 -2.49 -7.95
C SER A 28 -5.01 -3.18 -8.05
N SER A 29 -4.76 -4.10 -7.11
CA SER A 29 -3.56 -4.93 -7.11
C SER A 29 -2.24 -4.14 -7.08
N ALA A 30 -2.23 -2.92 -6.50
CA ALA A 30 -1.07 -2.00 -6.51
C ALA A 30 0.28 -2.70 -6.29
N PHE A 31 0.44 -3.43 -5.18
CA PHE A 31 1.70 -4.10 -4.86
C PHE A 31 2.06 -5.21 -5.87
N LEU A 32 1.05 -5.93 -6.35
CA LEU A 32 1.23 -6.96 -7.36
C LEU A 32 1.57 -6.36 -8.74
N ASN A 33 1.73 -5.05 -8.90
CA ASN A 33 2.22 -4.44 -10.14
C ASN A 33 3.73 -4.14 -10.11
N LEU A 34 4.38 -4.24 -8.95
CA LEU A 34 5.82 -3.97 -8.82
C LEU A 34 6.64 -5.25 -8.63
N PRO A 35 7.72 -5.44 -9.43
CA PRO A 35 8.60 -6.58 -9.27
C PRO A 35 9.43 -6.48 -7.98
N VAL A 36 9.83 -7.63 -7.44
CA VAL A 36 10.69 -7.75 -6.27
C VAL A 36 11.99 -8.43 -6.64
N HIS A 37 13.11 -7.90 -6.13
CA HIS A 37 14.43 -8.51 -6.30
C HIS A 37 14.44 -9.98 -5.80
N PRO A 38 15.02 -10.96 -6.51
CA PRO A 38 14.97 -12.39 -6.16
C PRO A 38 15.32 -12.70 -4.69
N LEU A 39 16.37 -12.08 -4.14
CA LEU A 39 16.75 -12.26 -2.73
C LEU A 39 15.66 -11.84 -1.73
N ARG A 40 14.82 -10.87 -2.09
CA ARG A 40 13.68 -10.43 -1.27
C ARG A 40 12.47 -11.36 -1.42
N GLN A 41 12.31 -12.05 -2.56
CA GLN A 41 11.25 -13.03 -2.78
C GLN A 41 11.37 -14.23 -1.84
N LEU A 42 12.61 -14.64 -1.52
CA LEU A 42 12.87 -15.71 -0.55
C LEU A 42 12.31 -15.40 0.85
N ARG A 43 12.17 -14.12 1.20
CA ARG A 43 11.59 -13.67 2.47
C ARG A 43 10.06 -13.59 2.44
N GLN A 44 9.45 -13.92 1.31
CA GLN A 44 8.01 -13.87 1.06
C GLN A 44 7.46 -15.26 0.70
N ILE A 45 8.22 -16.33 1.00
CA ILE A 45 7.76 -17.70 0.78
C ILE A 45 6.55 -17.98 1.66
N VAL A 46 5.50 -18.54 1.05
CA VAL A 46 4.30 -19.02 1.75
C VAL A 46 4.17 -20.52 1.56
N CYS A 47 3.74 -21.22 2.62
CA CYS A 47 3.41 -22.64 2.58
C CYS A 47 1.90 -22.79 2.43
N VAL A 48 1.47 -23.52 1.40
CA VAL A 48 0.06 -23.86 1.16
C VAL A 48 0.02 -25.35 0.84
N ASP A 49 -0.75 -26.11 1.60
CA ASP A 49 -0.90 -27.57 1.45
C ASP A 49 0.44 -28.35 1.38
N GLY A 50 1.43 -27.91 2.15
CA GLY A 50 2.77 -28.53 2.20
C GLY A 50 3.69 -28.13 1.04
N HIS A 51 3.24 -27.26 0.13
CA HIS A 51 4.02 -26.71 -0.98
C HIS A 51 4.49 -25.28 -0.68
N PHE A 52 5.72 -24.96 -1.07
CA PHE A 52 6.29 -23.63 -0.92
C PHE A 52 6.14 -22.82 -2.21
N TYR A 53 5.59 -21.61 -2.10
CA TYR A 53 5.38 -20.70 -3.21
C TYR A 53 6.13 -19.38 -2.98
N THR A 54 6.72 -18.85 -4.04
CA THR A 54 7.30 -17.51 -4.08
C THR A 54 6.47 -16.60 -4.97
N VAL A 55 6.41 -15.31 -4.62
CA VAL A 55 5.79 -14.29 -5.45
C VAL A 55 6.87 -13.35 -5.96
N GLY A 56 6.94 -13.18 -7.29
CA GLY A 56 7.94 -12.33 -7.94
C GLY A 56 7.71 -10.82 -7.80
N ARG A 57 6.71 -10.43 -7.01
CA ARG A 57 6.16 -9.08 -6.91
C ARG A 57 5.96 -8.68 -5.46
N LEU A 58 5.69 -7.40 -5.18
CA LEU A 58 5.35 -7.00 -3.82
C LEU A 58 4.04 -7.67 -3.40
N VAL A 59 3.99 -8.12 -2.15
CA VAL A 59 2.83 -8.83 -1.59
C VAL A 59 2.08 -7.97 -0.58
N PHE A 60 0.80 -8.24 -0.42
CA PHE A 60 -0.01 -7.69 0.65
C PHE A 60 0.42 -8.24 2.02
N GLY A 61 0.13 -7.51 3.09
CA GLY A 61 0.54 -7.86 4.46
C GLY A 61 2.02 -7.61 4.79
N ASN A 62 2.85 -7.29 3.80
CA ASN A 62 4.25 -6.95 4.03
C ASN A 62 4.41 -5.45 4.32
N ARG A 63 4.99 -5.11 5.48
CA ARG A 63 5.22 -3.71 5.92
C ARG A 63 6.07 -2.90 4.94
N ALA A 64 6.95 -3.53 4.17
CA ALA A 64 7.78 -2.85 3.19
C ALA A 64 7.02 -2.53 1.89
N SER A 65 5.99 -3.30 1.52
CA SER A 65 5.28 -3.12 0.25
C SER A 65 4.67 -1.73 0.06
N PRO A 66 3.93 -1.16 1.03
CA PRO A 66 3.43 0.22 0.90
C PRO A 66 4.55 1.26 0.75
N ARG A 67 5.67 1.06 1.45
CA ARG A 67 6.81 2.00 1.39
C ARG A 67 7.50 1.96 0.03
N LEU A 68 7.67 0.77 -0.53
CA LEU A 68 8.26 0.59 -1.85
C LEU A 68 7.34 1.08 -2.96
N TRP A 69 6.02 0.85 -2.85
CA TRP A 69 5.04 1.39 -3.78
C TRP A 69 5.06 2.92 -3.84
N CYS A 70 5.11 3.59 -2.69
CA CYS A 70 5.19 5.06 -2.64
C CYS A 70 6.56 5.65 -3.02
N ALA A 71 7.58 4.82 -3.27
CA ALA A 71 8.92 5.26 -3.63
C ALA A 71 9.22 5.18 -5.14
N VAL A 72 8.31 4.56 -5.90
CA VAL A 72 8.32 4.57 -7.38
C VAL A 72 7.54 5.78 -7.86
#